data_AF-Q4SN77-F1
#
_entry.id   AF-Q4SN77-F1
#
_cell.length_a   1.000
_cell.length_b   1.000
_cell.length_c   1.000
_cell.angle_alpha   90.00
_cell.angle_beta   90.00
_cell.angle_gamma   90.00
#
_symmetry.space_group_name_H-M   'P 1'
#
loop_
_entity.id
_entity.type
_entity.pdbx_description
1 polymer ?
#
loop_
_entity_poly.entity_id
_entity_poly.type
_entity_poly.pdbx_seq_one_letter_code
_entity_poly.pdbx_strand_id
1 'polypeptide(L)'
;MFCDDDPCCVFPAAVVLLDSWEVLLTKLWDEHLNHSLIRDIKQTLDKIIRRNKNAERFQEEMDPAQFPRQPSSPEELLELTSELFSRWLKVGCMPSINTCPLPSLRPFVERKDYGPSRARLLTTRGLSDEEKGLSEKIVGMTPPSSAAPTWTHHPLVWSLLLLGLYRWLLP
;
A
#
# COMPACT_ATOMS: atom_id res chain seq x y z
N MET A 1 -13.42 -4.54 -18.35
CA MET A 1 -14.19 -5.52 -17.55
C MET A 1 -13.41 -5.79 -16.27
N PHE A 2 -14.03 -5.69 -15.10
CA PHE A 2 -13.36 -5.93 -13.78
C PHE A 2 -12.89 -7.38 -13.56
N CYS A 3 -13.24 -8.26 -14.50
CA CYS A 3 -13.30 -9.70 -14.35
C CYS A 3 -13.33 -10.28 -15.77
N ASP A 4 -12.31 -11.01 -16.19
CA ASP A 4 -12.30 -11.62 -17.52
C ASP A 4 -13.21 -12.86 -17.53
N ASP A 5 -12.63 -14.05 -17.71
CA ASP A 5 -13.35 -15.33 -17.79
C ASP A 5 -13.34 -16.13 -16.48
N ASP A 6 -12.55 -15.71 -15.48
CA ASP A 6 -12.46 -16.41 -14.20
C ASP A 6 -13.70 -16.10 -13.33
N PRO A 7 -14.56 -17.07 -13.00
CA PRO A 7 -15.71 -16.82 -12.12
C PRO A 7 -15.31 -16.36 -10.71
N CYS A 8 -14.08 -16.65 -10.26
CA CYS A 8 -13.60 -16.30 -8.93
C CYS A 8 -13.23 -14.83 -8.76
N CYS A 9 -13.03 -14.09 -9.85
CA CYS A 9 -12.66 -12.68 -9.81
C CYS A 9 -13.72 -11.78 -9.13
N VAL A 10 -14.97 -12.28 -8.98
CA VAL A 10 -16.06 -11.55 -8.33
C VAL A 10 -15.77 -11.22 -6.87
N PHE A 11 -14.98 -12.06 -6.18
CA PHE A 11 -14.62 -11.83 -4.78
C PHE A 11 -13.62 -10.69 -4.59
N PRO A 12 -12.43 -10.69 -5.26
CA PRO A 12 -11.53 -9.54 -5.21
C PRO A 12 -12.20 -8.25 -5.66
N ALA A 13 -12.96 -8.32 -6.75
CA ALA A 13 -13.68 -7.15 -7.26
C ALA A 13 -14.70 -6.62 -6.23
N ALA A 14 -15.43 -7.49 -5.53
CA ALA A 14 -16.37 -7.09 -4.49
C ALA A 14 -15.65 -6.43 -3.29
N VAL A 15 -14.46 -6.90 -2.90
CA VAL A 15 -13.66 -6.28 -1.83
C VAL A 15 -13.22 -4.87 -2.22
N VAL A 16 -12.66 -4.68 -3.42
CA VAL A 16 -12.23 -3.36 -3.92
C VAL A 16 -13.40 -2.39 -4.06
N LEU A 17 -14.54 -2.87 -4.55
CA LEU A 17 -15.75 -2.04 -4.64
C LEU A 17 -16.28 -1.67 -3.25
N LEU A 18 -16.30 -2.61 -2.30
CA LEU A 18 -16.73 -2.33 -0.93
C LEU A 18 -15.88 -1.22 -0.30
N ASP A 19 -14.55 -1.28 -0.46
CA ASP A 19 -13.63 -0.22 -0.01
C ASP A 19 -13.93 1.13 -0.72
N SER A 20 -14.15 1.09 -2.04
CA SER A 20 -14.48 2.31 -2.81
C SER A 20 -15.78 2.96 -2.31
N TRP A 21 -16.80 2.17 -1.99
CA TRP A 21 -18.05 2.62 -1.40
C TRP A 21 -17.86 3.16 0.03
N GLU A 22 -16.94 2.59 0.80
CA GLU A 22 -16.56 3.10 2.12
C GLU A 22 -15.88 4.46 2.04
N VAL A 23 -14.92 4.61 1.14
CA VAL A 23 -14.26 5.89 0.89
C VAL A 23 -15.27 6.94 0.43
N LEU A 24 -16.22 6.58 -0.45
CA LEU A 24 -17.28 7.51 -0.86
C LEU A 24 -18.14 7.93 0.34
N LEU A 25 -18.53 6.98 1.20
CA LEU A 25 -19.34 7.25 2.39
C LEU A 25 -18.67 8.28 3.31
N THR A 26 -17.35 8.21 3.50
CA THR A 26 -16.61 9.17 4.33
C THR A 26 -16.59 10.60 3.77
N LYS A 27 -16.90 10.77 2.49
CA LYS A 27 -16.87 12.07 1.79
C LYS A 27 -18.25 12.67 1.57
N LEU A 28 -19.31 11.91 1.84
CA LEU A 28 -20.68 12.37 1.72
C LEU A 28 -21.14 13.06 3.01
N TRP A 29 -22.01 14.05 2.85
CA TRP A 29 -22.66 14.74 3.95
C TRP A 29 -23.81 13.90 4.51
N ASP A 30 -24.10 14.03 5.80
CA ASP A 30 -25.11 13.23 6.52
C ASP A 30 -26.50 13.31 5.86
N GLU A 31 -26.85 14.45 5.25
CA GLU A 31 -28.11 14.64 4.52
C GLU A 31 -28.22 13.73 3.29
N HIS A 32 -27.09 13.43 2.65
CA HIS A 32 -26.99 12.47 1.54
C HIS A 32 -26.85 11.02 2.04
N LEU A 33 -26.53 10.80 3.31
CA LEU A 33 -26.44 9.47 3.93
C LEU A 33 -27.81 8.89 4.29
N ASN A 34 -28.87 9.69 4.26
CA ASN A 34 -30.24 9.24 4.50
C ASN A 34 -30.76 8.31 3.38
N HIS A 35 -29.98 8.12 2.32
CA HIS A 35 -30.28 7.21 1.23
C HIS A 35 -29.90 5.77 1.58
N SER A 36 -30.88 4.87 1.59
CA SER A 36 -30.69 3.43 1.84
C SER A 36 -29.74 2.78 0.83
N LEU A 37 -29.66 3.32 -0.38
CA LEU A 37 -28.98 2.71 -1.53
C LEU A 37 -27.51 2.34 -1.24
N ILE A 38 -26.69 3.27 -0.76
CA ILE A 38 -25.25 3.01 -0.53
C ILE A 38 -25.08 1.92 0.53
N ARG A 39 -25.87 1.98 1.60
CA ARG A 39 -25.87 0.96 2.64
C ARG A 39 -26.30 -0.40 2.10
N ASP A 40 -27.33 -0.45 1.27
CA ASP A 40 -27.87 -1.67 0.68
C ASP A 40 -26.84 -2.30 -0.30
N ILE A 41 -26.15 -1.47 -1.08
CA ILE A 41 -25.04 -1.89 -1.95
C ILE A 41 -23.92 -2.51 -1.11
N LYS A 42 -23.44 -1.80 -0.08
CA LYS A 42 -22.39 -2.30 0.82
C LYS A 42 -22.76 -3.63 1.46
N GLN A 43 -23.97 -3.75 2.00
CA GLN A 43 -24.45 -4.99 2.60
C GLN A 43 -24.54 -6.12 1.59
N THR A 44 -24.90 -5.82 0.34
CA THR A 44 -24.95 -6.82 -0.74
C THR A 44 -23.54 -7.29 -1.12
N LEU A 45 -22.58 -6.37 -1.25
CA LEU A 45 -21.18 -6.70 -1.50
C LEU A 45 -20.58 -7.56 -0.38
N ASP A 46 -20.80 -7.19 0.89
CA ASP A 46 -20.36 -7.98 2.04
C ASP A 46 -20.97 -9.40 2.03
N LYS A 47 -22.26 -9.54 1.70
CA LYS A 47 -22.90 -10.85 1.52
C LYS A 47 -22.28 -11.67 0.40
N ILE A 48 -21.92 -11.04 -0.72
CA ILE A 48 -21.23 -11.71 -1.83
C ILE A 48 -19.86 -12.21 -1.35
N ILE A 49 -19.07 -11.36 -0.70
CA ILE A 49 -17.74 -11.72 -0.20
C ILE A 49 -17.84 -12.94 0.74
N ARG A 50 -18.78 -12.89 1.71
CA ARG A 50 -19.00 -13.97 2.70
C ARG A 50 -19.52 -15.29 2.12
N ARG A 51 -19.95 -15.33 0.85
CA ARG A 51 -20.31 -16.61 0.20
C ARG A 51 -19.10 -17.50 -0.02
N ASN A 52 -17.91 -16.92 -0.16
CA ASN A 52 -16.69 -17.69 -0.26
C ASN A 52 -16.28 -18.22 1.12
N LYS A 53 -15.91 -19.51 1.22
CA LYS A 53 -15.36 -20.08 2.46
C LYS A 53 -14.03 -19.44 2.87
N ASN A 54 -13.29 -18.88 1.92
CA ASN A 54 -12.03 -18.21 2.17
C ASN A 54 -12.21 -16.71 2.43
N ALA A 55 -13.44 -16.21 2.63
CA ALA A 55 -13.77 -14.78 2.76
C ALA A 55 -12.92 -14.04 3.79
N GLU A 56 -12.65 -14.66 4.95
CA GLU A 56 -11.80 -14.07 5.99
C GLU A 56 -10.40 -13.76 5.47
N ARG A 57 -9.79 -14.72 4.76
CA ARG A 57 -8.48 -14.50 4.12
C ARG A 57 -8.54 -13.46 3.02
N PHE A 58 -9.63 -13.38 2.26
CA PHE A 58 -9.81 -12.30 1.29
C PHE A 58 -9.80 -10.93 1.96
N GLN A 59 -10.34 -10.77 3.16
CA GLN A 59 -10.33 -9.49 3.86
C GLN A 59 -8.99 -9.20 4.55
N GLU A 60 -8.30 -10.22 5.04
CA GLU A 60 -7.01 -10.08 5.74
C GLU A 60 -5.82 -9.91 4.78
N GLU A 61 -5.76 -10.70 3.71
CA GLU A 61 -4.61 -10.74 2.80
C GLU A 61 -4.75 -9.77 1.63
N MET A 62 -5.98 -9.40 1.27
CA MET A 62 -6.22 -8.41 0.22
C MET A 62 -6.37 -7.03 0.83
N ASP A 63 -5.26 -6.30 0.86
CA ASP A 63 -5.30 -4.88 1.17
C ASP A 63 -5.76 -4.11 -0.08
N PRO A 64 -6.94 -3.46 -0.08
CA PRO A 64 -7.41 -2.65 -1.20
C PRO A 64 -6.44 -1.52 -1.55
N ALA A 65 -5.61 -1.07 -0.60
CA ALA A 65 -4.61 -0.03 -0.83
C ALA A 65 -3.45 -0.48 -1.74
N GLN A 66 -3.27 -1.79 -1.97
CA GLN A 66 -2.28 -2.30 -2.91
C GLN A 66 -2.70 -2.10 -4.38
N PHE A 67 -3.99 -1.85 -4.64
CA PHE A 67 -4.47 -1.56 -5.98
C PHE A 67 -4.28 -0.07 -6.32
N PRO A 68 -3.91 0.26 -7.56
CA PRO A 68 -3.78 1.64 -7.98
C PRO A 68 -5.12 2.36 -7.84
N ARG A 69 -5.12 3.47 -7.09
CA ARG A 69 -6.31 4.31 -6.92
C ARG A 69 -6.56 5.10 -8.20
N GLN A 70 -7.65 4.80 -8.87
CA GLN A 70 -8.13 5.57 -10.00
C GLN A 70 -9.25 6.51 -9.53
N PRO A 71 -9.18 7.82 -9.83
CA PRO A 71 -10.31 8.71 -9.58
C PRO A 71 -11.49 8.28 -10.46
N SER A 72 -12.67 8.19 -9.86
CA SER A 72 -13.91 7.85 -10.56
C SER A 72 -15.06 8.76 -10.13
N SER A 73 -16.05 8.89 -11.00
CA SER A 73 -17.31 9.52 -10.64
C SER A 73 -18.22 8.54 -9.87
N PRO A 74 -19.20 9.02 -9.07
CA PRO A 74 -20.18 8.15 -8.44
C PRO A 74 -21.00 7.31 -9.44
N GLU A 75 -21.24 7.83 -10.64
CA GLU A 75 -21.93 7.13 -11.73
C GLU A 75 -21.10 5.95 -12.23
N GLU A 76 -19.80 6.15 -12.47
CA GLU A 76 -18.87 5.08 -12.85
C GLU A 76 -18.79 4.02 -11.75
N LEU A 77 -18.75 4.41 -10.47
CA LEU A 77 -18.74 3.46 -9.36
C LEU A 77 -20.02 2.60 -9.33
N LEU A 78 -21.18 3.20 -9.61
CA LEU A 78 -22.44 2.47 -9.77
C LEU A 78 -22.41 1.53 -10.97
N GLU A 79 -21.88 1.98 -12.11
CA GLU A 79 -21.77 1.16 -13.32
C GLU A 79 -20.92 -0.10 -13.05
N LEU A 80 -19.74 0.07 -12.45
CA LEU A 80 -18.85 -1.03 -12.06
C LEU A 80 -19.53 -2.00 -11.08
N THR A 81 -20.28 -1.46 -10.13
CA THR A 81 -21.04 -2.26 -9.17
C THR A 81 -22.15 -3.05 -9.85
N SER A 82 -22.84 -2.45 -10.83
CA SER A 82 -23.89 -3.12 -11.61
C SER A 82 -23.32 -4.24 -12.49
N GLU A 83 -22.11 -4.05 -13.05
CA GLU A 83 -21.41 -5.06 -13.82
C GLU A 83 -21.03 -6.25 -12.93
N LEU A 84 -20.54 -5.99 -11.70
CA LEU A 84 -20.24 -7.01 -10.72
C LEU A 84 -21.49 -7.81 -10.34
N PHE A 85 -22.61 -7.14 -10.04
CA PHE A 85 -23.87 -7.83 -9.72
C PHE A 85 -24.38 -8.66 -10.89
N SER A 86 -24.26 -8.15 -12.11
CA SER A 86 -24.62 -8.89 -13.32
C SER A 86 -23.79 -10.16 -13.49
N ARG A 87 -22.49 -10.12 -13.17
CA ARG A 87 -21.66 -11.34 -13.13
C ARG A 87 -22.04 -12.26 -11.97
N TRP A 88 -22.26 -11.70 -10.78
CA TRP A 88 -22.67 -12.49 -9.62
C TRP A 88 -23.95 -13.27 -9.88
N LEU A 89 -24.92 -12.71 -10.60
CA LEU A 89 -26.13 -13.43 -10.99
C LEU A 89 -25.85 -14.63 -11.91
N LYS A 90 -24.77 -14.59 -12.71
CA LYS A 90 -24.38 -15.69 -13.59
C LYS A 90 -23.62 -16.80 -12.84
N VAL A 91 -22.74 -16.43 -11.90
CA VAL A 91 -21.82 -17.39 -11.24
C VAL A 91 -22.22 -17.77 -9.82
N GLY A 92 -23.04 -16.98 -9.15
CA GLY A 92 -23.33 -17.10 -7.71
C GLY A 92 -24.13 -18.34 -7.33
N CYS A 93 -24.79 -19.00 -8.29
CA CYS A 93 -25.49 -20.27 -8.07
C CYS A 93 -24.58 -21.50 -8.25
N MET A 94 -23.33 -21.32 -8.70
CA MET A 94 -22.42 -22.44 -8.94
C MET A 94 -21.81 -22.93 -7.61
N PRO A 95 -21.83 -24.24 -7.30
CA PRO A 95 -21.25 -24.75 -6.05
C PRO A 95 -19.75 -24.46 -5.89
N SER A 96 -19.01 -24.41 -7.01
CA SER A 96 -17.57 -24.13 -7.05
C SER A 96 -17.19 -22.72 -6.61
N ILE A 97 -18.13 -21.77 -6.63
CA ILE A 97 -17.89 -20.36 -6.26
C ILE A 97 -17.52 -20.22 -4.77
N ASN A 98 -17.99 -21.15 -3.93
CA ASN A 98 -17.77 -21.12 -2.50
C ASN A 98 -16.31 -21.47 -2.11
N THR A 99 -15.51 -21.99 -3.04
CA THR A 99 -14.14 -22.46 -2.80
C THR A 99 -13.11 -21.73 -3.65
N CYS A 100 -13.46 -20.56 -4.18
CA CYS A 100 -12.54 -19.78 -5.00
C CYS A 100 -11.26 -19.44 -4.22
N PRO A 101 -10.08 -19.70 -4.81
CA PRO A 101 -8.81 -19.42 -4.17
C PRO A 101 -8.56 -17.91 -4.15
N LEU A 102 -7.68 -17.46 -3.24
CA LEU A 102 -7.23 -16.08 -3.26
C LEU A 102 -6.48 -15.80 -4.57
N PRO A 103 -6.69 -14.64 -5.21
CA PRO A 103 -5.88 -14.24 -6.34
C PRO A 103 -4.44 -14.18 -5.87
N SER A 104 -3.56 -14.93 -6.54
CA SER A 104 -2.12 -14.78 -6.33
C SER A 104 -1.75 -13.36 -6.76
N LEU A 105 -1.59 -12.45 -5.79
CA LEU A 105 -1.06 -11.12 -6.03
C LEU A 105 0.37 -11.30 -6.54
N ARG A 106 0.56 -11.30 -7.87
CA ARG A 106 1.91 -11.11 -8.40
C ARG A 106 2.34 -9.72 -7.91
N PRO A 107 3.50 -9.57 -7.25
CA PRO A 107 3.93 -8.29 -6.75
C PRO A 107 3.86 -7.28 -7.90
N PHE A 108 3.21 -6.15 -7.65
CA PHE A 108 3.13 -5.04 -8.59
C PHE A 108 4.56 -4.51 -8.80
N VAL A 109 5.29 -5.09 -9.75
CA VAL A 109 6.57 -4.55 -10.18
C VAL A 109 6.22 -3.32 -10.99
N GLU A 110 6.27 -2.16 -10.34
CA GLU A 110 6.43 -0.89 -11.03
C GLU A 110 7.66 -1.06 -11.93
N ARG A 111 7.44 -1.23 -13.22
CA ARG A 111 8.51 -1.30 -14.21
C ARG A 111 9.12 0.09 -14.29
N LYS A 112 10.01 0.38 -13.34
CA LYS A 112 11.01 1.43 -13.51
C LYS A 112 11.89 0.95 -14.64
N ASP A 113 11.66 1.50 -15.83
CA ASP A 113 12.62 1.42 -16.92
C ASP A 113 13.88 2.17 -16.45
N TYR A 114 14.74 1.47 -15.72
CA TYR A 114 16.09 1.92 -15.45
C TYR A 114 16.79 1.97 -16.81
N GLY A 115 16.88 3.18 -17.38
CA GLY A 115 17.75 3.46 -18.52
C GLY A 115 19.18 2.99 -18.20
N PRO A 116 20.02 2.72 -19.22
CA PRO A 116 21.27 1.98 -19.03
C PRO A 116 22.16 2.64 -17.98
N SER A 117 22.19 2.07 -16.78
CA SER A 117 23.07 2.49 -15.71
C SER A 117 24.50 2.26 -16.18
N ARG A 118 25.20 3.34 -16.55
CA ARG A 118 26.66 3.33 -16.79
C ARG A 118 27.35 2.94 -15.48
N ALA A 119 27.54 1.64 -15.27
CA ALA A 119 28.37 1.13 -14.19
C ALA A 119 29.81 1.64 -14.42
N ARG A 120 30.23 2.60 -13.59
CA ARG A 120 31.60 3.11 -13.60
C ARG A 120 32.48 2.04 -12.95
N LEU A 121 33.19 1.27 -13.77
CA LEU A 121 34.12 0.24 -13.32
C LEU A 121 35.21 0.88 -12.44
N LEU A 122 35.25 0.49 -11.17
CA LEU A 122 36.35 0.84 -10.27
C LEU A 122 37.51 -0.12 -10.55
N THR A 123 38.50 0.32 -11.33
CA THR A 123 39.75 -0.43 -11.51
C THR A 123 40.67 -0.18 -10.33
N THR A 124 40.93 -1.20 -9.53
CA THR A 124 41.98 -1.18 -8.49
C THR A 124 43.34 -1.30 -9.17
N ARG A 125 44.18 -0.26 -9.14
CA ARG A 125 45.60 -0.36 -9.52
C ARG A 125 46.39 -0.93 -8.34
N GLY A 126 46.96 -2.11 -8.53
CA GLY A 126 47.93 -2.72 -7.63
C GLY A 126 49.27 -1.98 -7.70
N LEU A 127 49.85 -1.73 -6.53
CA LEU A 127 51.17 -1.13 -6.34
C LEU A 127 52.23 -2.17 -6.68
N SER A 128 53.09 -1.84 -7.65
CA SER A 128 54.37 -2.52 -7.87
C SER A 128 55.45 -1.53 -7.45
N ASP A 129 56.09 -1.80 -6.33
CA ASP A 129 57.31 -1.11 -5.92
C ASP A 129 58.47 -1.62 -6.78
N GLU A 130 58.94 -0.79 -7.72
CA GLU A 130 60.28 -0.92 -8.26
C GLU A 130 61.03 0.40 -8.14
N GLU A 131 62.18 0.23 -7.50
CA GLU A 131 63.23 1.16 -7.13
C GLU A 131 63.83 1.89 -8.34
N LYS A 132 63.98 3.23 -8.24
CA LYS A 132 65.19 4.03 -8.55
C LYS A 132 64.86 5.42 -9.12
N GLY A 133 65.35 6.43 -8.40
CA GLY A 133 66.16 7.48 -9.03
C GLY A 133 65.50 8.86 -9.21
N LEU A 134 66.13 9.84 -8.54
CA LEU A 134 66.22 11.27 -8.91
C LEU A 134 64.94 12.11 -8.79
N SER A 135 64.87 12.96 -7.75
CA SER A 135 65.05 14.43 -7.86
C SER A 135 63.70 15.11 -8.16
N GLU A 136 63.23 16.15 -7.49
CA GLU A 136 63.86 17.22 -6.73
C GLU A 136 62.71 17.96 -6.01
N LYS A 137 63.00 18.60 -4.87
CA LYS A 137 62.49 19.93 -4.43
C LYS A 137 61.12 20.41 -4.96
N ILE A 138 60.19 20.97 -4.17
CA ILE A 138 60.36 22.12 -3.28
C ILE A 138 58.96 22.54 -2.73
N VAL A 139 58.95 23.06 -1.48
CA VAL A 139 58.01 24.06 -0.92
C VAL A 139 56.53 23.63 -0.81
N GLY A 140 55.91 23.50 0.38
CA GLY A 140 56.01 24.33 1.57
C GLY A 140 54.88 25.36 1.54
N MET A 141 53.81 25.15 2.33
CA MET A 141 53.03 26.23 2.96
C MET A 141 51.87 25.65 3.81
N THR A 142 51.84 26.15 5.04
CA THR A 142 50.94 25.91 6.18
C THR A 142 49.54 26.55 5.97
N PRO A 143 48.55 26.26 6.84
CA PRO A 143 47.10 26.39 6.62
C PRO A 143 46.50 27.73 7.09
N PRO A 144 45.17 27.90 6.99
CA PRO A 144 44.39 28.26 8.19
C PRO A 144 43.08 27.45 8.28
N SER A 145 42.74 26.84 9.42
CA SER A 145 42.13 27.41 10.65
C SER A 145 40.60 27.58 10.56
N SER A 146 39.95 27.28 11.69
CA SER A 146 38.51 27.36 12.03
C SER A 146 37.63 26.21 11.50
N ALA A 147 36.73 25.56 12.24
CA ALA A 147 36.25 25.70 13.61
C ALA A 147 35.55 24.38 14.01
N ALA A 148 35.59 24.00 15.29
CA ALA A 148 34.62 23.08 15.89
C ALA A 148 33.33 23.86 16.22
N PRO A 149 32.14 23.22 16.31
CA PRO A 149 31.75 22.70 17.63
C PRO A 149 30.96 21.36 17.63
N THR A 150 31.30 20.56 18.64
CA THR A 150 30.45 19.75 19.54
C THR A 150 29.07 19.27 19.09
N TRP A 151 28.96 17.95 19.01
CA TRP A 151 27.72 17.18 19.13
C TRP A 151 27.14 17.30 20.54
N THR A 152 25.85 17.59 20.65
CA THR A 152 25.08 17.43 21.89
C THR A 152 23.84 16.59 21.63
N HIS A 153 23.63 15.64 22.53
CA HIS A 153 22.59 14.62 22.52
C HIS A 153 21.21 15.23 22.83
N HIS A 154 20.18 14.81 22.10
CA HIS A 154 18.78 15.03 22.45
C HIS A 154 18.32 13.95 23.45
N PRO A 155 17.73 14.30 24.61
CA PRO A 155 16.99 13.34 25.41
C PRO A 155 15.54 13.24 24.96
N LEU A 156 15.04 12.00 24.83
CA LEU A 156 13.64 11.66 24.67
C LEU A 156 12.87 12.05 25.95
N VAL A 157 11.91 12.97 25.82
CA VAL A 157 10.94 13.29 26.87
C VAL A 157 9.72 12.38 26.68
N TRP A 158 9.59 11.39 27.55
CA TRP A 158 8.42 10.52 27.65
C TRP A 158 7.35 11.22 28.50
N SER A 159 6.20 11.49 27.88
CA SER A 159 5.00 12.05 28.52
C SER A 159 4.37 11.05 29.49
N LEU A 160 4.39 11.39 30.79
CA LEU A 160 3.65 10.72 31.87
C LEU A 160 2.28 11.41 32.04
N LEU A 161 1.26 10.94 31.31
CA LEU A 161 -0.15 11.32 31.54
C LEU A 161 -1.06 10.08 31.53
N LEU A 162 -0.68 9.05 32.30
CA LEU A 162 -1.48 7.83 32.49
C LEU A 162 -1.86 7.52 33.96
N LEU A 163 -1.84 8.50 34.86
CA LEU A 163 -2.26 8.29 36.26
C LEU A 163 -3.24 9.36 36.72
N GLY A 164 -4.44 9.36 36.14
CA GLY A 164 -5.53 10.27 36.51
C GLY A 164 -6.94 9.65 36.53
N LEU A 165 -7.10 8.35 36.24
CA LEU A 165 -8.43 7.72 36.07
C LEU A 165 -8.75 6.59 37.06
N TYR A 166 -7.93 6.35 38.07
CA TYR A 166 -8.18 5.35 39.12
C TYR A 166 -8.83 5.91 40.40
N ARG A 167 -9.69 6.94 40.28
CA ARG A 167 -10.34 7.56 41.46
C ARG A 167 -11.86 7.49 41.48
N TRP A 168 -12.46 6.57 40.72
CA TRP A 168 -13.92 6.42 40.59
C TRP A 168 -14.42 4.97 40.70
N LEU A 169 -13.69 4.08 41.37
CA LEU A 169 -14.17 2.73 41.68
C LEU A 169 -13.92 2.39 43.17
N LEU A 170 -15.01 2.39 43.94
CA LEU A 170 -15.29 1.86 45.28
C LEU A 170 -15.08 2.77 46.51
N PRO A 171 -15.97 2.70 47.53
CA PRO A 171 -17.31 2.07 47.59
C PRO A 171 -18.47 3.07 47.44
#